data_AF-A0A8T3Y5V8-F1
#
_entry.id   AF-A0A8T3Y5V8-F1
#
_cell.length_a   1.000
_cell.length_b   1.000
_cell.length_c   1.000
_cell.angle_alpha   90.00
_cell.angle_beta   90.00
_cell.angle_gamma   90.00
#
_symmetry.space_group_name_H-M   'P 1'
#
loop_
_entity.id
_entity.type
_entity.pdbx_description
1 polymer ?
#
loop_
_entity_poly.entity_id
_entity_poly.type
_entity_poly.pdbx_seq_one_letter_code
_entity_poly.pdbx_strand_id
1 'polypeptide(L)'
;MDVALSPSLARICGDITGDGHLQLKDWRGLTSFYSKNLTDIRAMNDRFRSVFSISGRVYEDRRYGRLRYKIFFISKPTAEFLASLCVPVGNKTNQPFDVPAWILQGGNDFYRQYLRGLFSSEGSVYSTRTNSSVLRWRIEIEMYKWTKYQKEAVTYMNQIKGMLQKLHILCSPARLGRKNKRKDGTYSIAVKLDIEQHSFKKFYDEVGFDSERKMNILKCHL
;
A
#
# COMPACT_ATOMS: atom_id res chain seq x y z
N MET A 1 11.89 -1.50 22.96
CA MET A 1 11.86 -2.32 21.73
C MET A 1 12.75 -1.58 20.77
N ASP A 2 13.94 -2.11 20.51
CA ASP A 2 14.95 -1.43 19.69
C ASP A 2 14.81 -1.94 18.26
N VAL A 3 13.89 -1.33 17.51
CA VAL A 3 13.66 -1.64 16.10
C VAL A 3 14.42 -0.63 15.26
N ALA A 4 15.42 -1.11 14.52
CA ALA A 4 16.16 -0.28 13.59
C ALA A 4 15.30 0.14 12.39
N LEU A 5 15.46 1.40 11.95
CA LEU A 5 14.94 1.86 10.68
C LEU A 5 15.60 1.03 9.57
N SER A 6 14.78 0.30 8.81
CA SER A 6 15.27 -0.70 7.86
C SER A 6 14.33 -0.85 6.67
N PRO A 7 14.79 -1.43 5.55
CA PRO A 7 13.92 -1.77 4.42
C PRO A 7 12.76 -2.69 4.83
N SER A 8 12.99 -3.66 5.72
CA SER A 8 11.93 -4.53 6.25
C SER A 8 10.87 -3.77 7.05
N LEU A 9 11.26 -2.74 7.80
CA LEU A 9 10.30 -1.85 8.45
C LEU A 9 9.54 -0.99 7.42
N ALA A 10 10.23 -0.48 6.39
CA ALA A 10 9.60 0.27 5.31
C ALA A 10 8.56 -0.58 4.56
N ARG A 11 8.83 -1.88 4.39
CA ARG A 11 7.87 -2.85 3.86
C ARG A 11 6.59 -2.89 4.67
N ILE A 12 6.69 -2.99 5.99
CA ILE A 12 5.54 -3.01 6.90
C ILE A 12 4.79 -1.67 6.83
N CYS A 13 5.49 -0.53 6.78
CA CYS A 13 4.85 0.77 6.61
C CYS A 13 4.04 0.85 5.30
N GLY A 14 4.57 0.31 4.20
CA GLY A 14 3.86 0.22 2.92
C GLY A 14 2.62 -0.68 3.00
N ASP A 15 2.77 -1.87 3.60
CA ASP A 15 1.67 -2.80 3.84
C ASP A 15 0.55 -2.14 4.68
N ILE A 16 0.89 -1.38 5.74
CA ILE A 16 -0.09 -0.67 6.57
C ILE A 16 -0.76 0.47 5.80
N THR A 17 0.01 1.19 4.99
CA THR A 17 -0.51 2.34 4.24
C THR A 17 -1.57 1.92 3.23
N GLY A 18 -1.40 0.79 2.53
CA GLY A 18 -2.41 0.22 1.63
C GLY A 18 -3.54 -0.51 2.38
N ASP A 19 -3.38 -1.81 2.62
CA ASP A 19 -4.47 -2.65 3.16
C ASP A 19 -4.53 -2.76 4.68
N GLY A 20 -3.47 -2.41 5.40
CA GLY A 20 -3.44 -2.53 6.86
C GLY A 20 -4.23 -1.44 7.59
N HIS A 21 -4.44 -1.67 8.87
CA HIS A 21 -5.10 -0.70 9.74
C HIS A 21 -4.41 -0.62 11.09
N LEU A 22 -3.85 0.55 11.38
CA LEU A 22 -3.25 0.91 12.65
C LEU A 22 -4.28 1.64 13.51
N GLN A 23 -4.52 1.15 14.72
CA GLN A 23 -5.34 1.78 15.74
C GLN A 23 -4.50 2.05 16.97
N LEU A 24 -4.67 3.24 17.52
CA LEU A 24 -4.09 3.63 18.79
C LEU A 24 -5.16 4.29 19.65
N LYS A 25 -5.34 3.78 20.86
CA LYS A 25 -6.21 4.28 21.92
C LYS A 25 -5.42 4.26 23.24
N ASP A 26 -5.90 5.01 24.23
CA ASP A 26 -5.22 5.14 25.53
C ASP A 26 -4.87 3.79 26.19
N TRP A 27 -5.75 2.80 26.07
CA TRP A 27 -5.59 1.48 26.67
C TRP A 27 -5.16 0.38 25.68
N ARG A 28 -5.06 0.66 24.38
CA ARG A 28 -4.79 -0.37 23.36
C ARG A 28 -4.17 0.16 22.09
N GLY A 29 -3.16 -0.55 21.59
CA GLY A 29 -2.70 -0.47 20.21
C GLY A 29 -3.01 -1.75 19.45
N LEU A 30 -3.32 -1.62 18.16
CA LEU A 30 -3.63 -2.73 17.27
C LEU A 30 -3.16 -2.41 15.86
N THR A 31 -2.38 -3.31 15.28
CA THR A 31 -2.21 -3.37 13.82
C THR A 31 -2.97 -4.57 13.27
N SER A 32 -3.70 -4.38 12.18
CA SER A 32 -4.53 -5.43 11.61
C SER A 32 -4.51 -5.45 10.09
N PHE A 33 -4.66 -6.65 9.52
CA PHE A 33 -4.74 -6.87 8.08
C PHE A 33 -5.84 -7.87 7.76
N TYR A 34 -6.34 -7.80 6.53
CA TYR A 34 -7.39 -8.67 5.99
C TYR A 34 -6.97 -9.16 4.60
N SER A 35 -7.15 -10.45 4.32
CA SER A 35 -7.00 -11.00 2.96
C SER A 35 -7.98 -12.13 2.74
N LYS A 36 -8.28 -12.43 1.47
CA LYS A 36 -9.01 -13.64 1.08
C LYS A 36 -8.12 -14.88 1.06
N ASN A 37 -6.79 -14.70 1.10
CA ASN A 37 -5.81 -15.76 1.04
C ASN A 37 -5.10 -15.91 2.40
N LEU A 38 -5.11 -17.13 2.94
CA LEU A 38 -4.44 -17.45 4.21
C LEU A 38 -2.92 -17.32 4.11
N THR A 39 -2.34 -17.60 2.93
CA THR A 39 -0.89 -17.48 2.70
C THR A 39 -0.43 -16.03 2.85
N ASP A 40 -1.19 -15.05 2.33
CA ASP A 40 -0.86 -13.62 2.51
C ASP A 40 -0.83 -13.24 4.00
N ILE A 41 -1.78 -13.76 4.79
CA ILE A 41 -1.86 -13.51 6.22
C ILE A 41 -0.70 -14.15 6.98
N ARG A 42 -0.29 -15.37 6.61
CA ARG A 42 0.89 -16.03 7.17
C ARG A 42 2.17 -15.27 6.84
N ALA A 43 2.35 -14.85 5.58
CA ALA A 43 3.47 -14.03 5.17
C ALA A 43 3.52 -12.70 5.93
N MET A 44 2.37 -12.07 6.20
CA MET A 44 2.29 -10.87 7.04
C MET A 44 2.74 -11.18 8.49
N ASN A 45 2.30 -12.31 9.04
CA ASN A 45 2.70 -12.74 10.38
C ASN A 45 4.22 -12.92 10.48
N ASP A 46 4.83 -13.56 9.48
CA ASP A 46 6.27 -13.80 9.43
C ASP A 46 7.06 -12.49 9.34
N ARG A 47 6.57 -11.51 8.56
CA ARG A 47 7.16 -10.16 8.48
C ARG A 47 7.09 -9.42 9.82
N PHE A 48 5.96 -9.47 10.51
CA PHE A 48 5.85 -8.85 11.84
C PHE A 48 6.73 -9.56 12.87
N ARG A 49 6.82 -10.89 12.81
CA ARG A 49 7.68 -11.67 13.70
C ARG A 49 9.15 -11.34 13.46
N SER A 50 9.58 -11.17 12.21
CA SER A 50 10.98 -10.85 11.91
C SER A 50 11.38 -9.43 12.32
N VAL A 51 10.49 -8.45 12.20
CA VAL A 51 10.81 -7.03 12.51
C VAL A 51 10.58 -6.69 13.98
N PHE A 52 9.50 -7.20 14.58
CA PHE A 52 9.06 -6.79 15.93
C PHE A 52 9.12 -7.91 16.96
N SER A 53 9.47 -9.14 16.55
CA SER A 53 9.40 -10.32 17.41
C SER A 53 8.02 -10.57 18.01
N ILE A 54 6.95 -10.13 17.31
CA ILE A 54 5.56 -10.39 17.69
C ILE A 54 4.85 -11.21 16.63
N SER A 55 3.97 -12.10 17.08
CA SER A 55 3.06 -12.84 16.20
C SER A 55 1.64 -12.35 16.42
N GLY A 56 0.90 -12.24 15.32
CA GLY A 56 -0.51 -11.89 15.35
C GLY A 56 -1.39 -13.11 15.50
N ARG A 57 -2.59 -12.91 16.05
CA ARG A 57 -3.61 -13.96 16.06
C ARG A 57 -4.40 -13.94 14.76
N VAL A 58 -4.42 -15.07 14.07
CA VAL A 58 -5.18 -15.26 12.82
C VAL A 58 -6.60 -15.72 13.15
N TYR A 59 -7.57 -15.20 12.43
CA TYR A 59 -8.97 -15.57 12.55
C TYR A 59 -9.60 -15.73 11.17
N GLU A 60 -10.51 -16.70 11.05
CA GLU A 60 -11.48 -16.71 9.97
C GLU A 60 -12.57 -15.65 10.22
N ASP A 61 -13.03 -15.03 9.17
CA ASP A 61 -14.16 -14.12 9.17
C ASP A 61 -15.07 -14.47 8.00
N ARG A 62 -16.26 -14.98 8.31
CA ARG A 62 -17.24 -15.47 7.34
C ARG A 62 -18.43 -14.51 7.20
N ARG A 63 -18.30 -13.27 7.69
CA ARG A 63 -19.37 -12.26 7.56
C ARG A 63 -19.73 -12.07 6.08
N TYR A 64 -21.02 -11.93 5.81
CA TYR A 64 -21.58 -11.76 4.46
C TYR A 64 -21.34 -12.96 3.51
N GLY A 65 -21.22 -14.18 4.06
CA GLY A 65 -21.14 -15.41 3.27
C GLY A 65 -19.85 -15.58 2.45
N ARG A 66 -18.81 -14.77 2.74
CA ARG A 66 -17.52 -14.83 2.06
C ARG A 66 -16.42 -15.07 3.08
N LEU A 67 -15.63 -16.12 2.88
CA LEU A 67 -14.46 -16.38 3.72
C LEU A 67 -13.38 -15.32 3.46
N ARG A 68 -12.95 -14.68 4.53
CA ARG A 68 -11.73 -13.88 4.60
C ARG A 68 -10.97 -14.24 5.86
N TYR A 69 -9.68 -13.96 5.86
CA TYR A 69 -8.80 -14.11 7.00
C TYR A 69 -8.41 -12.74 7.52
N LYS A 70 -8.29 -12.62 8.83
CA LYS A 70 -7.81 -11.41 9.50
C LYS A 70 -6.72 -11.76 10.49
N ILE A 71 -5.73 -10.89 10.63
CA ILE A 71 -4.67 -11.02 11.64
C ILE A 71 -4.60 -9.76 12.48
N PHE A 72 -4.47 -9.96 13.79
CA PHE A 72 -4.37 -8.89 14.78
C PHE A 72 -3.07 -8.98 15.55
N PHE A 73 -2.27 -7.91 15.46
CA PHE A 73 -1.09 -7.67 16.28
C PHE A 73 -1.49 -6.73 17.41
N ILE A 74 -1.86 -7.29 18.56
CA ILE A 74 -2.30 -6.51 19.72
C ILE A 74 -1.06 -6.18 20.55
N SER A 75 -0.46 -5.03 20.25
CA SER A 75 0.72 -4.51 20.96
C SER A 75 0.65 -2.98 20.97
N LYS A 76 0.42 -2.39 22.16
CA LYS A 76 0.42 -0.94 22.31
C LYS A 76 1.79 -0.32 21.98
N PRO A 77 2.92 -0.84 22.51
CA PRO A 77 4.24 -0.29 22.18
C PRO A 77 4.55 -0.33 20.68
N THR A 78 4.19 -1.41 19.99
CA THR A 78 4.40 -1.50 18.53
C THR A 78 3.54 -0.49 17.76
N ALA A 79 2.30 -0.29 18.19
CA ALA A 79 1.41 0.68 17.54
C ALA A 79 1.87 2.14 17.80
N GLU A 80 2.31 2.45 19.02
CA GLU A 80 2.89 3.75 19.37
C GLU A 80 4.17 4.02 18.58
N PHE A 81 5.04 3.01 18.45
CA PHE A 81 6.23 3.10 17.62
C PHE A 81 5.88 3.38 16.15
N LEU A 82 4.98 2.61 15.54
CA LEU A 82 4.55 2.85 14.16
C LEU A 82 3.93 4.25 13.98
N ALA A 83 3.12 4.71 14.93
CA ALA A 83 2.54 6.05 14.90
C ALA A 83 3.63 7.14 15.00
N SER A 84 4.64 6.94 15.85
CA SER A 84 5.79 7.86 15.96
C SER A 84 6.62 7.96 14.68
N LEU A 85 6.57 6.92 13.84
CA LEU A 85 7.19 6.89 12.51
C LEU A 85 6.29 7.49 11.41
N CYS A 86 5.23 8.21 11.78
CA CYS A 86 4.26 8.83 10.88
C CYS A 86 3.47 7.83 10.01
N VAL A 87 3.33 6.57 10.44
CA VAL A 87 2.41 5.62 9.79
C VAL A 87 0.97 6.05 10.11
N PRO A 88 0.07 6.16 9.11
CA PRO A 88 -1.24 6.74 9.34
C PRO A 88 -2.11 5.88 10.27
N VAL A 89 -2.63 6.51 11.33
CA VAL A 89 -3.49 5.89 12.36
C VAL A 89 -4.96 6.11 12.01
N GLY A 90 -5.79 5.07 12.02
CA GLY A 90 -7.24 5.20 11.83
C GLY A 90 -7.67 5.25 10.36
N ASN A 91 -8.68 6.09 10.06
CA ASN A 91 -9.27 6.16 8.72
C ASN A 91 -8.42 7.00 7.77
N LYS A 92 -7.59 6.32 6.98
CA LYS A 92 -6.69 6.87 5.96
C LYS A 92 -7.38 7.75 4.92
N THR A 93 -8.64 7.51 4.58
CA THR A 93 -9.38 8.36 3.63
C THR A 93 -9.72 9.74 4.22
N ASN A 94 -9.83 9.83 5.55
CA ASN A 94 -10.32 11.00 6.28
C ASN A 94 -9.21 11.83 6.92
N GLN A 95 -7.96 11.67 6.48
CA GLN A 95 -6.83 12.43 6.99
C GLN A 95 -5.75 12.60 5.90
N PRO A 96 -4.93 13.65 5.97
CA PRO A 96 -3.72 13.74 5.18
C PRO A 96 -2.66 12.81 5.78
N PHE A 97 -1.76 12.32 4.93
CA PHE A 97 -0.52 11.68 5.34
C PHE A 97 0.45 11.71 4.17
N ASP A 98 1.73 11.62 4.49
CA ASP A 98 2.84 11.54 3.55
C ASP A 98 3.58 10.21 3.72
N VAL A 99 4.51 9.92 2.81
CA VAL A 99 5.51 8.88 3.03
C VAL A 99 6.43 9.33 4.17
N PRO A 100 6.69 8.47 5.18
CA PRO A 100 7.61 8.83 6.27
C PRO A 100 8.96 9.33 5.76
N ALA A 101 9.46 10.44 6.32
CA ALA A 101 10.66 11.10 5.84
C ALA A 101 11.90 10.19 5.84
N TRP A 102 12.04 9.31 6.83
CA TRP A 102 13.14 8.35 6.90
C TRP A 102 13.11 7.31 5.77
N ILE A 103 11.92 6.99 5.23
CA ILE A 103 11.80 6.12 4.04
C ILE A 103 12.29 6.90 2.82
N LEU A 104 11.89 8.17 2.69
CA LEU A 104 12.33 9.05 1.60
C LEU A 104 13.84 9.35 1.63
N GLN A 105 14.47 9.23 2.79
CA GLN A 105 15.91 9.44 2.97
C GLN A 105 16.72 8.13 2.93
N GLY A 106 16.08 6.98 3.12
CA GLY A 106 16.73 5.68 3.23
C GLY A 106 17.27 5.09 1.91
N GLY A 107 16.93 5.69 0.77
CA GLY A 107 17.42 5.28 -0.54
C GLY A 107 16.68 4.09 -1.16
N ASN A 108 17.30 3.50 -2.19
CA ASN A 108 16.59 2.60 -3.11
C ASN A 108 15.97 1.37 -2.43
N ASP A 109 16.65 0.75 -1.46
CA ASP A 109 16.09 -0.43 -0.79
C ASP A 109 14.83 -0.12 0.04
N PHE A 110 14.79 1.07 0.66
CA PHE A 110 13.61 1.53 1.38
C PHE A 110 12.46 1.82 0.42
N TYR A 111 12.76 2.43 -0.73
CA TYR A 111 11.77 2.66 -1.78
C TYR A 111 11.18 1.35 -2.30
N ARG A 112 12.04 0.38 -2.68
CA ARG A 112 11.60 -0.93 -3.16
C ARG A 112 10.65 -1.60 -2.19
N GLN A 113 11.01 -1.63 -0.91
CA GLN A 113 10.21 -2.30 0.10
C GLN A 113 8.89 -1.58 0.40
N TYR A 114 8.92 -0.26 0.57
CA TYR A 114 7.69 0.51 0.79
C TYR A 114 6.74 0.41 -0.41
N LEU A 115 7.26 0.61 -1.62
CA LEU A 115 6.49 0.50 -2.86
C LEU A 115 5.93 -0.92 -3.04
N ARG A 116 6.71 -1.97 -2.74
CA ARG A 116 6.23 -3.35 -2.87
C ARG A 116 5.05 -3.63 -1.94
N GLY A 117 5.09 -3.15 -0.70
CA GLY A 117 3.96 -3.30 0.22
C GLY A 117 2.71 -2.55 -0.26
N LEU A 118 2.91 -1.32 -0.73
CA LEU A 118 1.84 -0.47 -1.24
C LEU A 118 1.22 -1.00 -2.55
N PHE A 119 2.02 -1.38 -3.55
CA PHE A 119 1.52 -1.91 -4.82
C PHE A 119 0.92 -3.31 -4.69
N SER A 120 1.41 -4.13 -3.75
CA SER A 120 0.81 -5.45 -3.50
C SER A 120 -0.64 -5.34 -3.06
N SER A 121 -0.96 -4.33 -2.25
CA SER A 121 -2.30 -4.02 -1.74
C SER A 121 -3.12 -3.21 -2.75
N GLU A 122 -2.70 -1.99 -3.06
CA GLU A 122 -3.48 -1.00 -3.82
C GLU A 122 -3.24 -1.05 -5.34
N GLY A 123 -2.15 -1.69 -5.76
CA GLY A 123 -1.75 -1.72 -7.17
C GLY A 123 -2.57 -2.70 -8.01
N SER A 124 -2.84 -2.38 -9.27
CA SER A 124 -3.52 -3.25 -10.21
C SER A 124 -2.79 -3.29 -11.56
N VAL A 125 -2.94 -4.39 -12.29
CA VAL A 125 -2.47 -4.52 -13.68
C VAL A 125 -3.71 -4.64 -14.56
N TYR A 126 -3.84 -3.75 -15.54
CA TYR A 126 -5.05 -3.65 -16.35
C TYR A 126 -4.71 -3.26 -17.78
N SER A 127 -5.64 -3.51 -18.70
CA SER A 127 -5.57 -3.03 -20.07
C SER A 127 -6.80 -2.24 -20.45
N THR A 128 -6.61 -1.33 -21.40
CA THR A 128 -7.70 -0.61 -22.06
C THR A 128 -7.55 -0.72 -23.56
N ARG A 129 -8.66 -0.86 -24.28
CA ARG A 129 -8.66 -0.84 -25.73
C ARG A 129 -8.44 0.59 -26.23
N THR A 130 -7.47 0.78 -27.12
CA THR A 130 -7.28 2.06 -27.82
C THR A 130 -8.24 2.17 -28.99
N ASN A 131 -8.35 3.37 -29.57
CA ASN A 131 -9.13 3.60 -30.79
C ASN A 131 -8.65 2.71 -31.97
N SER A 132 -7.39 2.28 -31.96
CA SER A 132 -6.81 1.33 -32.93
C SER A 132 -7.08 -0.15 -32.61
N SER A 133 -7.96 -0.45 -31.66
CA SER A 133 -8.23 -1.82 -31.16
C SER A 133 -7.05 -2.55 -30.52
N VAL A 134 -5.93 -1.87 -30.29
CA VAL A 134 -4.77 -2.42 -29.57
C VAL A 134 -5.00 -2.33 -28.07
N LEU A 135 -4.61 -3.37 -27.33
CA LEU A 135 -4.64 -3.34 -25.86
C LEU A 135 -3.45 -2.56 -25.33
N ARG A 136 -3.71 -1.49 -24.57
CA ARG A 136 -2.70 -0.76 -23.82
C ARG A 136 -2.67 -1.22 -22.38
N TRP A 137 -1.60 -1.92 -22.00
CA TRP A 137 -1.39 -2.43 -20.65
C TRP A 137 -0.71 -1.40 -19.75
N ARG A 138 -1.19 -1.29 -18.52
CA ARG A 138 -0.70 -0.37 -17.48
C ARG A 138 -0.73 -1.02 -16.11
N ILE A 139 0.14 -0.55 -15.22
CA ILE A 139 0.01 -0.77 -13.78
C ILE A 139 -0.57 0.51 -13.19
N GLU A 140 -1.67 0.43 -12.46
CA GLU A 140 -2.26 1.56 -11.73
C GLU A 140 -2.02 1.41 -10.24
N ILE A 141 -1.79 2.53 -9.56
CA ILE A 141 -2.10 2.68 -8.15
C ILE A 141 -3.12 3.80 -7.99
N GLU A 142 -4.20 3.54 -7.28
CA GLU A 142 -5.29 4.48 -7.03
C GLU A 142 -5.60 4.51 -5.54
N MET A 143 -5.74 5.71 -4.96
CA MET A 143 -6.20 5.87 -3.58
C MET A 143 -7.30 6.91 -3.49
N TYR A 144 -8.36 6.59 -2.73
CA TYR A 144 -9.44 7.52 -2.44
C TYR A 144 -9.15 8.35 -1.19
N LYS A 145 -9.42 9.64 -1.29
CA LYS A 145 -9.32 10.61 -0.18
C LYS A 145 -10.57 11.45 -0.11
N TRP A 146 -10.96 11.90 1.09
CA TRP A 146 -11.97 12.94 1.20
C TRP A 146 -11.51 14.15 0.38
N THR A 147 -12.37 14.67 -0.49
CA THR A 147 -12.13 15.82 -1.37
C THR A 147 -11.44 17.01 -0.70
N LYS A 148 -11.65 17.25 0.60
CA LYS A 148 -10.95 18.32 1.34
C LYS A 148 -9.43 18.10 1.46
N TYR A 149 -8.95 16.85 1.34
CA TYR A 149 -7.53 16.48 1.39
C TYR A 149 -6.94 16.18 0.00
N GLN A 150 -7.56 16.71 -1.06
CA GLN A 150 -7.13 16.44 -2.43
C GLN A 150 -5.68 16.91 -2.69
N LYS A 151 -5.28 18.06 -2.13
CA LYS A 151 -3.93 18.61 -2.36
C LYS A 151 -2.87 17.69 -1.74
N GLU A 152 -3.09 17.28 -0.50
CA GLU A 152 -2.22 16.37 0.26
C GLU A 152 -2.18 14.98 -0.38
N ALA A 153 -3.30 14.51 -0.93
CA ALA A 153 -3.35 13.27 -1.69
C ALA A 153 -2.47 13.31 -2.95
N VAL A 154 -2.47 14.45 -3.65
CA VAL A 154 -1.59 14.68 -4.81
C VAL A 154 -0.13 14.78 -4.37
N THR A 155 0.17 15.43 -3.24
CA THR A 155 1.52 15.47 -2.65
C THR A 155 2.05 14.08 -2.36
N TYR A 156 1.27 13.25 -1.64
CA TYR A 156 1.61 11.86 -1.36
C TYR A 156 1.87 11.06 -2.65
N MET A 157 0.99 11.16 -3.65
CA MET A 157 1.19 10.47 -4.93
C MET A 157 2.45 10.97 -5.66
N ASN A 158 2.79 12.25 -5.56
CA ASN A 158 4.05 12.75 -6.11
C ASN A 158 5.28 12.21 -5.37
N GLN A 159 5.20 11.91 -4.07
CA GLN A 159 6.26 11.20 -3.34
C GLN A 159 6.42 9.76 -3.85
N ILE A 160 5.31 9.05 -4.09
CA ILE A 160 5.32 7.71 -4.73
C ILE A 160 5.98 7.78 -6.11
N LYS A 161 5.59 8.75 -6.94
CA LYS A 161 6.23 9.02 -8.23
C LYS A 161 7.73 9.28 -8.10
N GLY A 162 8.15 10.10 -7.13
CA GLY A 162 9.56 10.39 -6.88
C GLY A 162 10.36 9.13 -6.57
N MET A 163 9.84 8.25 -5.71
CA MET A 163 10.47 6.95 -5.42
C MET A 163 10.56 6.05 -6.66
N LEU A 164 9.49 5.96 -7.46
CA LEU A 164 9.51 5.20 -8.72
C LEU A 164 10.56 5.74 -9.69
N GLN A 165 10.66 7.07 -9.84
CA GLN A 165 11.65 7.71 -10.70
C GLN A 165 13.10 7.44 -10.24
N LYS A 166 13.36 7.41 -8.93
CA LYS A 166 14.67 7.04 -8.38
C LYS A 166 15.05 5.58 -8.67
N LEU A 167 14.06 4.71 -8.88
CA LEU A 167 14.25 3.33 -9.35
C LEU A 167 14.21 3.20 -10.89
N HIS A 168 14.24 4.34 -11.61
CA HIS A 168 14.15 4.39 -13.08
C HIS A 168 12.86 3.76 -13.64
N ILE A 169 11.77 3.82 -12.89
CA ILE A 169 10.44 3.41 -13.33
C ILE A 169 9.65 4.67 -13.71
N LEU A 170 9.33 4.82 -15.00
CA LEU A 170 8.58 5.97 -15.48
C LEU A 170 7.09 5.78 -15.20
N CYS A 171 6.46 6.83 -14.70
CA CYS A 171 5.02 6.88 -14.48
C CYS A 171 4.44 8.23 -14.89
N SER A 172 3.14 8.22 -15.13
CA SER A 172 2.36 9.44 -15.40
C SER A 172 2.41 10.43 -14.23
N PRO A 173 2.07 11.71 -14.47
CA PRO A 173 1.75 12.63 -13.37
C PRO A 173 0.60 12.11 -12.50
N ALA A 174 0.56 12.51 -11.24
CA ALA A 174 -0.59 12.26 -10.38
C ALA A 174 -1.85 12.89 -10.99
N ARG A 175 -2.91 12.11 -11.15
CA ARG A 175 -4.17 12.56 -11.74
C ARG A 175 -5.33 12.32 -10.81
N LEU A 176 -6.31 13.22 -10.87
CA LEU A 176 -7.58 13.04 -10.20
C LEU A 176 -8.46 12.10 -11.02
N GLY A 177 -9.10 11.17 -10.33
CA GLY A 177 -10.03 10.22 -10.91
C GLY A 177 -11.48 10.52 -10.53
N ARG A 178 -12.24 9.43 -10.37
CA ARG A 178 -13.66 9.49 -10.06
C ARG A 178 -13.92 10.10 -8.68
N LYS A 179 -15.00 10.86 -8.57
CA LYS A 179 -15.59 11.27 -7.29
C LYS A 179 -16.70 10.31 -6.88
N ASN A 180 -16.73 9.91 -5.61
CA ASN A 180 -17.74 9.03 -5.05
C ASN A 180 -18.42 9.70 -3.85
N LYS A 181 -19.77 9.67 -3.81
CA LYS A 181 -20.53 10.10 -2.64
C LYS A 181 -20.45 9.02 -1.56
N ARG A 182 -20.17 9.44 -0.32
CA ARG A 182 -20.03 8.58 0.85
C ARG A 182 -21.35 8.48 1.60
N LYS A 183 -21.42 7.51 2.52
CA LYS A 183 -22.63 7.26 3.34
C LYS A 183 -23.05 8.47 4.19
N ASP A 184 -22.08 9.27 4.63
CA ASP A 184 -22.28 10.49 5.41
C ASP A 184 -22.63 11.73 4.53
N GLY A 185 -22.83 11.54 3.23
CA GLY A 185 -23.12 12.62 2.28
C GLY A 185 -21.89 13.37 1.76
N THR A 186 -20.71 13.17 2.34
CA THR A 186 -19.45 13.78 1.87
C THR A 186 -18.93 13.08 0.61
N TYR A 187 -17.88 13.62 -0.01
CA TYR A 187 -17.32 13.08 -1.26
C TYR A 187 -15.87 12.64 -1.11
N SER A 188 -15.53 11.46 -1.60
CA SER A 188 -14.15 11.08 -1.87
C SER A 188 -13.77 11.31 -3.34
N ILE A 189 -12.48 11.50 -3.58
CA ILE A 189 -11.87 11.62 -4.90
C ILE A 189 -10.71 10.63 -5.00
N ALA A 190 -10.61 9.94 -6.12
CA ALA A 190 -9.45 9.12 -6.45
C ALA A 190 -8.27 10.02 -6.86
N VAL A 191 -7.08 9.67 -6.40
CA VAL A 191 -5.81 10.16 -6.96
C VAL A 191 -5.00 8.97 -7.40
N LYS A 192 -4.43 9.03 -8.61
CA LYS A 192 -3.82 7.86 -9.24
C LYS A 192 -2.57 8.15 -10.06
N LEU A 193 -1.77 7.10 -10.22
CA LEU A 193 -0.60 7.01 -11.10
C LEU A 193 -0.72 5.76 -11.97
N ASP A 194 -0.41 5.90 -13.25
CA ASP A 194 -0.17 4.79 -14.17
C ASP A 194 1.33 4.65 -14.49
N ILE A 195 1.82 3.42 -14.50
CA ILE A 195 3.10 2.98 -15.09
C ILE A 195 2.77 2.32 -16.43
N GLU A 196 3.43 2.76 -17.49
CA GLU A 196 3.25 2.25 -18.84
C GLU A 196 4.09 0.99 -19.09
N GLN A 197 3.71 0.21 -20.10
CA GLN A 197 4.32 -1.09 -20.42
C GLN A 197 5.85 -1.03 -20.58
N HIS A 198 6.41 0.05 -21.16
CA HIS A 198 7.87 0.17 -21.32
C HIS A 198 8.63 0.18 -19.98
N SER A 199 7.97 0.46 -18.85
CA SER A 199 8.56 0.41 -17.50
C SER A 199 8.23 -0.88 -16.75
N PHE A 200 7.53 -1.84 -17.36
CA PHE A 200 7.12 -3.08 -16.70
C PHE A 200 8.30 -3.94 -16.27
N LYS A 201 9.35 -4.05 -17.10
CA LYS A 201 10.55 -4.81 -16.73
C LYS A 201 11.22 -4.24 -15.49
N LYS A 202 11.40 -2.91 -15.44
CA LYS A 202 11.97 -2.23 -14.28
C LYS A 202 11.09 -2.38 -13.05
N PHE A 203 9.77 -2.23 -13.19
CA PHE A 203 8.86 -2.46 -12.07
C PHE A 203 8.92 -3.91 -11.56
N TYR A 204 8.96 -4.88 -12.46
CA TYR A 204 9.06 -6.31 -12.12
C TYR A 204 10.33 -6.63 -11.33
N ASP A 205 11.47 -6.09 -11.76
CA ASP A 205 12.78 -6.34 -11.14
C ASP A 205 12.92 -5.63 -9.79
N GLU A 206 12.45 -4.39 -9.69
CA GLU A 206 12.74 -3.53 -8.54
C GLU A 206 11.66 -3.59 -7.45
N VAL A 207 10.38 -3.73 -7.82
CA VAL A 207 9.23 -3.60 -6.91
C VAL A 207 8.39 -4.86 -6.89
N GLY A 208 7.80 -5.22 -8.03
CA GLY A 208 6.91 -6.37 -8.19
C GLY A 208 5.65 -6.31 -7.32
N PHE A 209 4.98 -7.46 -7.23
CA PHE A 209 3.82 -7.71 -6.38
C PHE A 209 4.05 -8.99 -5.58
N ASP A 210 3.41 -9.09 -4.41
CA ASP A 210 3.32 -10.37 -3.70
C ASP A 210 2.31 -11.33 -4.35
N SER A 211 1.33 -10.80 -5.10
CA SER A 211 0.33 -11.63 -5.79
C SER A 211 0.93 -12.31 -7.03
N GLU A 212 1.02 -13.64 -7.00
CA GLU A 212 1.44 -14.45 -8.15
C GLU A 212 0.63 -14.14 -9.41
N ARG A 213 -0.68 -13.95 -9.26
CA ARG A 213 -1.56 -13.58 -10.38
C ARG A 213 -1.11 -12.25 -11.04
N LYS A 214 -0.86 -11.21 -10.24
CA LYS A 214 -0.39 -9.91 -10.76
C LYS A 214 0.99 -10.06 -11.41
N MET A 215 1.88 -10.85 -10.80
CA MET A 215 3.21 -11.14 -11.34
C MET A 215 3.17 -11.91 -12.66
N ASN A 216 2.26 -12.86 -12.82
CA ASN A 216 2.12 -13.62 -14.07
C ASN A 216 1.59 -12.75 -15.21
N ILE A 217 0.61 -11.87 -14.94
CA ILE A 217 0.15 -10.89 -15.94
C ILE A 217 1.32 -10.00 -16.35
N LEU A 218 2.10 -9.50 -15.38
CA LEU A 218 3.24 -8.64 -15.67
C LEU A 218 4.29 -9.35 -16.54
N LYS A 219 4.62 -10.62 -16.23
CA LYS A 219 5.55 -11.46 -17.00
C LYS A 219 5.15 -11.62 -18.47
N CYS A 220 3.85 -11.71 -18.77
CA CYS A 220 3.35 -11.80 -20.16
C CYS A 220 3.57 -10.52 -20.98
N HIS A 221 4.01 -9.44 -20.35
CA HIS A 221 4.11 -8.11 -20.95
C HIS A 221 5.47 -7.43 -20.73
N LEU A 222 6.49 -8.19 -20.30
CA LEU A 222 7.89 -7.76 -20.21
C LEU A 222 8.56 -7.80 -21.59
#